data_AF-A0A6G4KDR4-F1
#
_entry.id   AF-A0A6G4KDR4-F1
#
_cell.length_a   1.000
_cell.length_b   1.000
_cell.length_c   1.000
_cell.angle_alpha   90.00
_cell.angle_beta   90.00
_cell.angle_gamma   90.00
#
_symmetry.space_group_name_H-M   'P 1'
#
loop_
_entity.id
_entity.type
_entity.pdbx_description
1 polymer ?
#
loop_
_entity_poly.entity_id
_entity_poly.type
_entity_poly.pdbx_seq_one_letter_code
_entity_poly.pdbx_strand_id
1 'polypeptide(L)'
;TGILSLYNRGDRRRWYWPCPHCGEYFQPCGDVVAGFRDIADPVLASEAAYIQCPSCSGRILPEQKRELNGRGVWLRDGESINADGSRYGDPRRSRIASFWMEGPAAAYQTLSQLVYKLLTAEQEYETTGSEETLKTVINTDWGLPYLPRASMEQRKSELLEQRAEPVPSRSVPDGVNFLVATVDVQAGRHRRFVVQVTGYG
;
A
#
# COMPACT_ATOMS: atom_id res chain seq x y z
N THR A 1 3.72 -13.26 -11.37
CA THR A 1 4.63 -12.09 -11.35
C THR A 1 3.95 -10.95 -12.07
N GLY A 2 3.52 -9.90 -11.36
CA GLY A 2 2.70 -8.84 -11.95
C GLY A 2 3.50 -7.81 -12.76
N ILE A 3 2.78 -6.84 -13.33
CA ILE A 3 3.32 -5.67 -14.07
C ILE A 3 4.40 -4.91 -13.28
N LEU A 4 4.33 -4.92 -11.95
CA LEU A 4 5.31 -4.29 -11.06
C LEU A 4 6.73 -4.84 -11.27
N SER A 5 6.87 -6.12 -11.61
CA SER A 5 8.19 -6.71 -11.91
C SER A 5 8.82 -6.16 -13.19
N LEU A 6 8.00 -5.75 -14.16
CA LEU A 6 8.46 -5.09 -15.39
C LEU A 6 8.78 -3.63 -15.10
N TYR A 7 7.93 -2.95 -14.33
CA TYR A 7 8.20 -1.60 -13.86
C TYR A 7 9.57 -1.51 -13.16
N ASN A 8 9.83 -2.44 -12.25
CA ASN A 8 11.08 -2.48 -11.47
C ASN A 8 12.33 -2.76 -12.28
N ARG A 9 12.20 -3.36 -13.47
CA ARG A 9 13.30 -3.60 -14.43
C ARG A 9 13.63 -2.36 -15.27
N GLY A 10 12.70 -1.42 -15.41
CA GLY A 10 12.89 -0.18 -16.17
C GLY A 10 13.51 0.97 -15.38
N ASP A 11 13.35 2.18 -15.91
CA ASP A 11 13.78 3.47 -15.33
C ASP A 11 12.75 4.10 -14.36
N ARG A 12 11.62 3.43 -14.15
CA ARG A 12 10.68 3.63 -13.04
C ARG A 12 10.04 5.02 -12.99
N ARG A 13 9.59 5.53 -14.13
CA ARG A 13 9.01 6.87 -14.20
C ARG A 13 7.70 7.01 -13.44
N ARG A 14 7.57 8.12 -12.73
CA ARG A 14 6.36 8.54 -12.01
C ARG A 14 5.83 9.86 -12.59
N TRP A 15 4.53 10.06 -12.47
CA TRP A 15 3.84 11.22 -13.01
C TRP A 15 3.76 12.33 -11.97
N TYR A 16 4.11 13.56 -12.37
CA TYR A 16 4.11 14.73 -11.49
C TYR A 16 3.27 15.86 -12.08
N TRP A 17 2.52 16.56 -11.24
CA TRP A 17 1.80 17.78 -11.59
C TRP A 17 2.54 19.01 -11.06
N PRO A 18 2.63 20.10 -11.83
CA PRO A 18 3.01 21.40 -11.29
C PRO A 18 1.86 21.97 -10.48
N CYS A 19 2.09 22.32 -9.21
CA CYS A 19 1.08 22.96 -8.38
C CYS A 19 0.65 24.30 -9.02
N PRO A 20 -0.66 24.56 -9.18
CA PRO A 20 -1.13 25.83 -9.74
C PRO A 20 -0.92 27.03 -8.79
N HIS A 21 -0.61 26.77 -7.52
CA HIS A 21 -0.44 27.80 -6.49
C HIS A 21 1.02 28.21 -6.31
N CYS A 22 1.95 27.25 -6.22
CA CYS A 22 3.37 27.51 -5.95
C CYS A 22 4.34 27.04 -7.05
N GLY A 23 3.86 26.36 -8.09
CA GLY A 23 4.71 25.83 -9.18
C GLY A 23 5.48 24.54 -8.82
N GLU A 24 5.63 24.20 -7.54
CA GLU A 24 6.30 22.97 -7.12
C GLU A 24 5.63 21.72 -7.69
N TYR A 25 6.46 20.75 -8.09
CA TYR A 25 5.99 19.51 -8.68
C TYR A 25 5.77 18.44 -7.61
N PHE A 26 4.64 17.74 -7.69
CA PHE A 26 4.31 16.66 -6.77
C PHE A 26 3.59 15.52 -7.49
N GLN A 27 3.61 14.33 -6.89
CA GLN A 27 2.87 13.18 -7.42
C GLN A 27 1.41 13.26 -6.95
N PRO A 28 0.42 13.19 -7.86
CA PRO A 28 -0.98 13.03 -7.49
C PRO A 28 -1.26 11.58 -7.06
N CYS A 29 -0.74 11.20 -5.88
CA CYS A 29 -0.91 9.89 -5.24
C CYS A 29 -1.97 9.93 -4.13
N GLY A 30 -2.22 8.78 -3.50
CA GLY A 30 -3.13 8.67 -2.36
C GLY A 30 -2.82 9.61 -1.19
N ASP A 31 -1.53 9.84 -0.91
CA ASP A 31 -1.06 10.61 0.26
C ASP A 31 -1.44 12.10 0.20
N VAL A 32 -1.68 12.62 -0.99
CA VAL A 32 -2.07 14.03 -1.21
C VAL A 32 -3.57 14.20 -1.38
N VAL A 33 -4.37 13.13 -1.27
CA VAL A 33 -5.84 13.24 -1.26
C VAL A 33 -6.29 13.59 0.16
N ALA A 34 -7.03 14.70 0.30
CA ALA A 34 -7.42 15.26 1.58
C ALA A 34 -8.92 15.62 1.61
N GLY A 35 -9.41 16.00 2.79
CA GLY A 35 -10.75 16.58 2.97
C GLY A 35 -11.91 15.59 3.12
N PHE A 36 -11.63 14.28 3.14
CA PHE A 36 -12.68 13.25 3.18
C PHE A 36 -12.68 12.40 4.46
N ARG A 37 -11.60 12.39 5.25
CA ARG A 37 -11.43 11.47 6.39
C ARG A 37 -12.33 11.80 7.60
N ASP A 38 -12.71 13.06 7.78
CA ASP A 38 -13.50 13.51 8.94
C ASP A 38 -15.03 13.51 8.67
N ILE A 39 -15.47 12.91 7.56
CA ILE A 39 -16.88 12.89 7.15
C ILE A 39 -17.38 11.45 7.18
N ALA A 40 -18.38 11.17 8.01
CA ALA A 40 -18.88 9.81 8.24
C ALA A 40 -19.63 9.24 7.02
N ASP A 41 -20.37 10.08 6.30
CA ASP A 41 -21.11 9.66 5.11
C ASP A 41 -20.16 9.54 3.90
N PRO A 42 -20.03 8.35 3.28
CA PRO A 42 -19.10 8.15 2.17
C PRO A 42 -19.38 9.02 0.93
N VAL A 43 -20.64 9.36 0.68
CA VAL A 43 -21.01 10.21 -0.46
C VAL A 43 -20.50 11.63 -0.20
N LEU A 44 -20.87 12.22 0.94
CA LEU A 44 -20.40 13.56 1.32
C LEU A 44 -18.88 13.64 1.44
N ALA A 45 -18.25 12.60 2.00
CA ALA A 45 -16.80 12.50 2.09
C ALA A 45 -16.13 12.52 0.72
N SER A 46 -16.68 11.75 -0.23
CA SER A 46 -16.16 11.66 -1.59
C SER A 46 -16.30 12.96 -2.38
N GLU A 47 -17.38 13.72 -2.16
CA GLU A 47 -17.63 15.01 -2.79
C GLU A 47 -16.72 16.11 -2.21
N ALA A 48 -16.40 16.01 -0.91
CA ALA A 48 -15.50 16.94 -0.25
C ALA A 48 -14.03 16.76 -0.65
N ALA A 49 -13.67 15.57 -1.15
CA ALA A 49 -12.28 15.20 -1.45
C ALA A 49 -11.59 16.15 -2.45
N TYR A 50 -10.33 16.47 -2.17
CA TYR A 50 -9.50 17.30 -3.04
C TYR A 50 -8.04 16.87 -2.98
N ILE A 51 -7.22 17.40 -3.89
CA ILE A 51 -5.77 17.19 -3.88
C ILE A 51 -5.11 18.34 -3.13
N GLN A 52 -4.33 18.05 -2.09
CA GLN A 52 -3.59 19.04 -1.32
C GLN A 52 -2.14 19.06 -1.77
N CYS A 53 -1.63 20.22 -2.16
CA CYS A 53 -0.22 20.36 -2.47
C CYS A 53 0.64 20.13 -1.21
N PRO A 54 1.61 19.22 -1.21
CA PRO A 54 2.46 18.97 -0.04
C PRO A 54 3.39 20.14 0.30
N SER A 55 3.71 21.01 -0.67
CA SER A 55 4.64 22.13 -0.48
C SER A 55 3.98 23.39 0.08
N CYS A 56 2.78 23.74 -0.40
CA CYS A 56 2.08 24.97 -0.01
C CYS A 56 0.73 24.76 0.67
N SER A 57 0.29 23.51 0.87
CA SER A 57 -1.05 23.15 1.37
C SER A 57 -2.22 23.65 0.51
N GLY A 58 -1.95 24.21 -0.68
CA GLY A 58 -2.96 24.71 -1.59
C GLY A 58 -3.91 23.60 -2.04
N ARG A 59 -5.21 23.90 -1.97
CA ARG A 59 -6.30 23.00 -2.39
C ARG A 59 -6.44 23.03 -3.91
N ILE A 60 -6.37 21.85 -4.53
CA ILE A 60 -6.54 21.63 -5.97
C ILE A 60 -7.82 20.81 -6.15
N LEU A 61 -8.77 21.36 -6.88
CA LEU A 61 -10.09 20.77 -7.07
C LEU A 61 -10.08 19.73 -8.20
N PRO A 62 -10.97 18.72 -8.15
CA PRO A 62 -11.06 17.67 -9.18
C PRO A 62 -11.20 18.19 -10.61
N GLU A 63 -11.83 19.34 -10.82
CA GLU A 63 -12.05 19.96 -12.14
C GLU A 63 -10.73 20.38 -12.80
N GLN A 64 -9.72 20.71 -12.00
CA GLN A 64 -8.39 21.14 -12.47
C GLN A 64 -7.56 19.95 -12.98
N LYS A 65 -8.00 18.70 -12.74
CA LYS A 65 -7.31 17.47 -13.12
C LYS A 65 -6.90 17.44 -14.60
N ARG A 66 -7.82 17.82 -15.50
CA ARG A 66 -7.56 17.76 -16.95
C ARG A 66 -6.43 18.70 -17.35
N GLU A 67 -6.45 19.92 -16.82
CA GLU A 67 -5.42 20.92 -17.08
C GLU A 67 -4.06 20.50 -16.50
N LEU A 68 -4.06 19.99 -15.27
CA LEU A 68 -2.84 19.53 -14.60
C LEU A 68 -2.22 18.30 -15.28
N ASN A 69 -3.05 17.36 -15.75
CA ASN A 69 -2.59 16.27 -16.62
C ASN A 69 -2.03 16.78 -17.95
N GLY A 70 -2.53 17.90 -18.50
CA GLY A 70 -1.93 18.51 -19.68
C GLY A 70 -0.53 19.09 -19.44
N ARG A 71 -0.24 19.49 -18.20
CA ARG A 71 1.04 20.09 -17.77
C ARG A 71 1.96 19.12 -17.03
N GLY A 72 1.53 17.86 -16.85
CA GLY A 72 2.26 16.90 -16.06
C GLY A 72 3.54 16.41 -16.75
N VAL A 73 4.49 15.93 -15.94
CA VAL A 73 5.80 15.48 -16.40
C VAL A 73 6.13 14.10 -15.83
N TRP A 74 6.80 13.27 -16.64
CA TRP A 74 7.33 11.98 -16.22
C TRP A 74 8.76 12.14 -15.70
N LEU A 75 8.98 11.97 -14.40
CA LEU A 75 10.34 11.94 -13.82
C LEU A 75 10.80 10.50 -13.65
N ARG A 76 12.04 10.21 -14.01
CA ARG A 76 12.67 8.92 -13.71
C ARG A 76 12.96 8.79 -12.22
N ASP A 77 13.16 7.56 -11.78
CA ASP A 77 13.68 7.30 -10.42
C ASP A 77 15.05 7.98 -10.26
N GLY A 78 15.23 8.77 -9.20
CA GLY A 78 16.43 9.59 -8.98
C GLY A 78 16.45 10.96 -9.71
N GLU A 79 15.42 11.28 -10.50
CA GLU A 79 15.26 12.59 -11.14
C GLU A 79 14.28 13.48 -10.35
N SER A 80 14.56 14.77 -10.29
CA SER A 80 13.72 15.78 -9.66
C SER A 80 13.57 17.01 -10.57
N ILE A 81 12.60 17.85 -10.27
CA ILE A 81 12.29 19.06 -11.05
C ILE A 81 11.93 20.20 -10.11
N ASN A 82 12.50 21.38 -10.35
CA ASN A 82 12.22 22.59 -9.61
C ASN A 82 10.95 23.28 -10.15
N ALA A 83 10.41 24.24 -9.41
CA ALA A 83 9.26 25.05 -9.84
C ALA A 83 9.47 25.82 -11.15
N ASP A 84 10.72 26.14 -11.52
CA ASP A 84 11.08 26.77 -12.79
C ASP A 84 11.12 25.79 -13.99
N GLY A 85 10.89 24.50 -13.74
CA GLY A 85 10.95 23.42 -14.73
C GLY A 85 12.35 22.85 -14.97
N SER A 86 13.38 23.35 -14.28
CA SER A 86 14.73 22.80 -14.37
C SER A 86 14.81 21.42 -13.70
N ARG A 87 15.39 20.45 -14.40
CA ARG A 87 15.56 19.07 -13.93
C ARG A 87 16.94 18.84 -13.34
N TYR A 88 17.01 18.06 -12.28
CA TYR A 88 18.25 17.71 -11.59
C TYR A 88 18.18 16.29 -10.99
N GLY A 89 19.30 15.83 -10.42
CA GLY A 89 19.43 14.49 -9.84
C GLY A 89 20.26 13.54 -10.70
N ASP A 90 20.28 12.26 -10.32
CA ASP A 90 20.96 11.18 -11.05
C ASP A 90 19.92 10.17 -11.53
N PRO A 91 19.34 10.36 -12.74
CA PRO A 91 18.24 9.54 -13.22
C PRO A 91 18.67 8.09 -13.47
N ARG A 92 17.90 7.14 -12.94
CA ARG A 92 18.08 5.71 -13.15
C ARG A 92 18.20 5.39 -14.64
N ARG A 93 19.30 4.71 -15.00
CA ARG A 93 19.53 4.23 -16.36
C ARG A 93 19.02 2.80 -16.51
N SER A 94 18.18 2.56 -17.50
CA SER A 94 17.74 1.23 -17.91
C SER A 94 17.50 1.18 -19.42
N ARG A 95 17.52 -0.02 -20.00
CA ARG A 95 17.13 -0.26 -21.39
C ARG A 95 15.62 -0.19 -21.61
N ILE A 96 14.85 -0.25 -20.53
CA ILE A 96 13.38 -0.23 -20.56
C ILE A 96 12.92 1.09 -19.95
N ALA A 97 12.14 1.87 -20.70
CA ALA A 97 11.36 2.97 -20.14
C ALA A 97 10.11 2.37 -19.48
N SER A 98 9.97 2.50 -18.16
CA SER A 98 8.81 2.00 -17.43
C SER A 98 8.07 3.14 -16.76
N PHE A 99 6.75 3.03 -16.68
CA PHE A 99 5.87 4.11 -16.26
C PHE A 99 4.84 3.59 -15.25
N TRP A 100 4.58 4.39 -14.22
CA TRP A 100 3.53 4.12 -13.25
C TRP A 100 2.87 5.43 -12.82
N MET A 101 1.57 5.51 -13.04
CA MET A 101 0.68 6.59 -12.62
C MET A 101 -0.44 6.01 -11.76
N GLU A 102 -0.76 6.70 -10.67
CA GLU A 102 -1.78 6.29 -9.72
C GLU A 102 -3.17 6.86 -10.07
N GLY A 103 -4.19 6.33 -9.40
CA GLY A 103 -5.60 6.63 -9.62
C GLY A 103 -5.95 8.12 -9.74
N PRO A 104 -5.50 9.02 -8.86
CA PRO A 104 -5.92 10.42 -8.89
C PRO A 104 -5.64 11.12 -10.23
N ALA A 105 -4.56 10.75 -10.93
CA ALA A 105 -4.24 11.25 -12.27
C ALA A 105 -4.90 10.45 -13.42
N ALA A 106 -5.37 9.23 -13.19
CA ALA A 106 -5.92 8.36 -14.24
C ALA A 106 -7.21 8.93 -14.87
N ALA A 107 -7.30 8.96 -16.20
CA ALA A 107 -8.40 9.61 -16.91
C ALA A 107 -9.77 8.94 -16.72
N TYR A 108 -9.80 7.64 -16.42
CA TYR A 108 -11.03 6.83 -16.43
C TYR A 108 -11.90 6.97 -15.18
N GLN A 109 -11.41 7.65 -14.13
CA GLN A 109 -12.14 7.81 -12.87
C GLN A 109 -12.02 9.23 -12.32
N THR A 110 -13.10 9.68 -11.70
CA THR A 110 -13.11 10.93 -10.93
C THR A 110 -12.51 10.71 -9.54
N LEU A 111 -12.02 11.78 -8.92
CA LEU A 111 -11.49 11.70 -7.55
C LEU A 111 -12.57 11.25 -6.55
N SER A 112 -13.78 11.78 -6.69
CA SER A 112 -14.93 11.37 -5.87
C SER A 112 -15.20 9.87 -5.99
N GLN A 113 -15.24 9.31 -7.20
CA GLN A 113 -15.41 7.86 -7.37
C GLN A 113 -14.31 7.03 -6.71
N LEU A 114 -13.04 7.48 -6.79
CA LEU A 114 -11.91 6.80 -6.14
C LEU A 114 -12.08 6.77 -4.62
N VAL A 115 -12.42 7.91 -4.03
CA VAL A 115 -12.60 8.04 -2.58
C VAL A 115 -13.84 7.27 -2.12
N TYR A 116 -14.95 7.36 -2.83
CA TYR A 116 -16.18 6.63 -2.50
C TYR A 116 -15.96 5.12 -2.45
N LYS A 117 -15.26 4.58 -3.47
CA LYS A 117 -14.92 3.14 -3.52
C LYS A 117 -13.98 2.74 -2.39
N LEU A 118 -12.99 3.58 -2.06
CA LEU A 118 -12.09 3.33 -0.94
C LEU A 118 -12.86 3.25 0.37
N LEU A 119 -13.68 4.25 0.67
CA LEU A 119 -14.44 4.32 1.92
C LEU A 119 -15.43 3.15 2.04
N THR A 120 -16.16 2.84 0.98
CA THR A 120 -17.08 1.69 0.97
C THR A 120 -16.33 0.38 1.19
N ALA A 121 -15.15 0.20 0.59
CA ALA A 121 -14.33 -0.99 0.78
C ALA A 121 -13.73 -1.09 2.18
N GLU A 122 -13.34 0.03 2.79
CA GLU A 122 -12.90 0.10 4.19
C GLU A 122 -14.04 -0.28 5.15
N GLN A 123 -15.25 0.22 4.94
CA GLN A 123 -16.44 -0.13 5.74
C GLN A 123 -16.84 -1.60 5.61
N GLU A 124 -16.76 -2.16 4.39
CA GLU A 124 -17.00 -3.59 4.17
C GLU A 124 -15.98 -4.44 4.91
N TYR A 125 -14.70 -4.06 4.86
CA TYR A 125 -13.64 -4.73 5.62
C TYR A 125 -13.90 -4.66 7.12
N GLU A 126 -14.27 -3.49 7.66
CA GLU A 126 -14.58 -3.32 9.09
C GLU A 126 -15.77 -4.18 9.54
N THR A 127 -16.76 -4.36 8.67
CA THR A 127 -17.98 -5.13 8.98
C THR A 127 -17.78 -6.64 8.84
N THR A 128 -17.00 -7.07 7.83
CA THR A 128 -16.93 -8.49 7.42
C THR A 128 -15.58 -9.15 7.71
N GLY A 129 -14.53 -8.36 7.91
CA GLY A 129 -13.14 -8.82 7.94
C GLY A 129 -12.57 -9.23 6.58
N SER A 130 -13.34 -9.13 5.49
CA SER A 130 -12.92 -9.51 4.14
C SER A 130 -12.07 -8.42 3.48
N GLU A 131 -10.90 -8.79 2.98
CA GLU A 131 -9.99 -7.87 2.29
C GLU A 131 -10.18 -7.84 0.76
N GLU A 132 -11.07 -8.64 0.19
CA GLU A 132 -11.17 -8.82 -1.27
C GLU A 132 -11.57 -7.55 -2.02
N THR A 133 -12.59 -6.82 -1.54
CA THR A 133 -13.01 -5.55 -2.13
C THR A 133 -11.91 -4.50 -1.99
N LEU A 134 -11.31 -4.39 -0.79
CA LEU A 134 -10.24 -3.44 -0.52
C LEU A 134 -9.02 -3.69 -1.40
N LYS A 135 -8.61 -4.95 -1.54
CA LYS A 135 -7.55 -5.39 -2.44
C LYS A 135 -7.84 -5.01 -3.89
N THR A 136 -9.08 -5.18 -4.34
CA THR A 136 -9.50 -4.84 -5.71
C THR A 136 -9.39 -3.34 -5.95
N VAL A 137 -9.93 -2.53 -5.02
CA VAL A 137 -9.91 -1.06 -5.09
C VAL A 137 -8.47 -0.54 -5.08
N ILE A 138 -7.61 -1.02 -4.18
CA ILE A 138 -6.22 -0.58 -4.09
C ILE A 138 -5.41 -0.95 -5.35
N ASN A 139 -5.53 -2.19 -5.84
CA ASN A 139 -4.78 -2.62 -7.02
C ASN A 139 -5.26 -1.99 -8.32
N THR A 140 -6.58 -1.86 -8.50
CA THR A 140 -7.17 -1.52 -9.80
C THR A 140 -7.47 -0.03 -9.92
N ASP A 141 -8.10 0.55 -8.89
CA ASP A 141 -8.57 1.93 -8.93
C ASP A 141 -7.45 2.89 -8.51
N TRP A 142 -6.78 2.61 -7.39
CA TRP A 142 -5.65 3.41 -6.91
C TRP A 142 -4.35 3.11 -7.65
N GLY A 143 -4.26 1.93 -8.29
CA GLY A 143 -3.06 1.51 -9.01
C GLY A 143 -1.89 1.22 -8.10
N LEU A 144 -2.14 0.78 -6.86
CA LEU A 144 -1.13 0.51 -5.83
C LEU A 144 -1.06 -1.00 -5.55
N PRO A 145 0.14 -1.57 -5.32
CA PRO A 145 0.24 -2.96 -4.90
C PRO A 145 -0.39 -3.13 -3.52
N TYR A 146 -1.46 -3.93 -3.44
CA TYR A 146 -2.11 -4.19 -2.16
C TYR A 146 -1.20 -5.03 -1.24
N LEU A 147 -1.01 -4.53 -0.03
CA LEU A 147 -0.35 -5.24 1.06
C LEU A 147 -1.44 -5.74 2.02
N PRO A 148 -1.59 -7.07 2.21
CA PRO A 148 -2.61 -7.61 3.10
C PRO A 148 -2.48 -7.04 4.52
N ARG A 149 -3.60 -6.63 5.12
CA ARG A 149 -3.59 -6.06 6.49
C ARG A 149 -3.18 -7.13 7.50
N ALA A 150 -3.60 -8.38 7.29
CA ALA A 150 -3.13 -9.53 8.06
C ALA A 150 -1.60 -9.75 8.04
N SER A 151 -0.87 -9.30 7.00
CA SER A 151 0.59 -9.41 6.98
C SER A 151 1.29 -8.30 7.77
N MET A 152 0.63 -7.15 7.95
CA MET A 152 1.08 -6.10 8.87
C MET A 152 0.86 -6.49 10.34
N GLU A 153 -0.17 -7.30 10.62
CA GLU A 153 -0.47 -7.85 11.94
C GLU A 153 0.28 -9.16 12.30
N GLN A 154 1.20 -9.64 11.45
CA GLN A 154 2.08 -10.74 11.85
C GLN A 154 2.89 -10.29 13.07
N ARG A 155 2.40 -10.69 14.26
CA ARG A 155 3.12 -10.63 15.53
C ARG A 155 4.52 -11.14 15.25
N LYS A 156 5.49 -10.22 15.21
CA LYS A 156 6.90 -10.55 14.95
C LYS A 156 7.27 -11.70 15.88
N SER A 157 7.88 -12.76 15.35
CA SER A 157 8.34 -13.89 16.17
C SER A 157 9.15 -13.43 17.38
N GLU A 158 9.87 -12.33 17.23
CA GLU A 158 10.61 -11.60 18.26
C GLU A 158 9.74 -11.17 19.46
N LEU A 159 8.50 -10.72 19.23
CA LEU A 159 7.54 -10.35 20.29
C LEU A 159 6.98 -11.57 21.01
N LEU A 160 6.91 -12.74 20.36
CA LEU A 160 6.52 -13.99 21.00
C LEU A 160 7.67 -14.58 21.82
N GLU A 161 8.90 -14.46 21.32
CA GLU A 161 10.12 -14.87 22.04
C GLU A 161 10.34 -14.04 23.30
N GLN A 162 10.09 -12.73 23.27
CA GLN A 162 10.12 -11.87 24.45
C GLN A 162 9.06 -12.23 25.51
N ARG A 163 8.00 -12.94 25.11
CA ARG A 163 6.96 -13.44 26.01
C ARG A 163 7.19 -14.89 26.44
N ALA A 164 8.29 -15.51 26.03
CA ALA A 164 8.62 -16.86 26.46
C ALA A 164 8.89 -16.88 27.96
N GLU A 165 8.04 -17.59 28.70
CA GLU A 165 8.27 -17.84 30.11
C GLU A 165 9.29 -18.97 30.28
N PRO A 166 10.17 -18.90 31.30
CA PRO A 166 11.12 -19.97 31.57
C PRO A 166 10.37 -21.21 32.09
N VAL A 167 10.20 -22.21 31.22
CA VAL A 167 9.59 -23.50 31.58
C VAL A 167 10.69 -24.53 31.89
N PRO A 168 10.63 -25.23 33.04
CA PRO A 168 11.58 -26.31 33.35
C PRO A 168 11.58 -27.39 32.26
N SER A 169 12.77 -27.88 31.91
CA SER A 169 12.88 -28.97 30.93
C SER A 169 12.07 -30.19 31.36
N ARG A 170 11.37 -30.82 30.40
CA ARG A 170 10.52 -32.01 30.61
C ARG A 170 9.33 -31.79 31.56
N SER A 171 8.86 -30.55 31.68
CA SER A 171 7.61 -30.22 32.38
C SER A 171 6.53 -29.75 31.40
N VAL A 172 5.28 -29.86 31.83
CA VAL A 172 4.12 -29.29 31.13
C VAL A 172 3.68 -28.08 31.95
N PRO A 173 3.58 -26.88 31.36
CA PRO A 173 3.12 -25.69 32.07
C PRO A 173 1.71 -25.84 32.65
N ASP A 174 1.47 -25.16 33.77
CA ASP A 174 0.14 -25.05 34.36
C ASP A 174 -0.85 -24.42 33.37
N GLY A 175 -2.06 -24.98 33.29
CA GLY A 175 -3.10 -24.54 32.36
C GLY A 175 -3.19 -25.33 31.06
N VAL A 176 -2.24 -26.23 30.76
CA VAL A 176 -2.37 -27.16 29.62
C VAL A 176 -3.40 -28.26 29.95
N ASN A 177 -4.46 -28.34 29.16
CA ASN A 177 -5.54 -29.31 29.32
C ASN A 177 -5.29 -30.63 28.55
N PHE A 178 -4.64 -30.57 27.39
CA PHE A 178 -4.28 -31.76 26.61
C PHE A 178 -3.03 -31.53 25.73
N LEU A 179 -2.39 -32.63 25.33
CA LEU A 179 -1.21 -32.63 24.45
C LEU A 179 -1.55 -33.28 23.10
N VAL A 180 -1.09 -32.68 22.02
CA VAL A 180 -1.13 -33.26 20.68
C VAL A 180 0.29 -33.47 20.18
N ALA A 181 0.61 -34.71 19.83
CA ALA A 181 1.87 -35.05 19.18
C ALA A 181 1.64 -35.21 17.67
N THR A 182 2.30 -34.38 16.88
CA THR A 182 2.36 -34.51 15.42
C THR A 182 3.67 -35.17 15.04
N VAL A 183 3.59 -36.29 14.34
CA VAL A 183 4.74 -37.07 13.89
C VAL A 183 4.84 -36.97 12.37
N ASP A 184 5.93 -36.38 11.89
CA ASP A 184 6.22 -36.27 10.48
C ASP A 184 7.34 -37.23 10.07
N VAL A 185 7.09 -38.01 9.01
CA VAL A 185 8.01 -39.02 8.49
C VAL A 185 8.87 -38.42 7.39
N GLN A 186 10.07 -38.01 7.75
CA GLN A 186 11.02 -37.44 6.79
C GLN A 186 11.82 -38.57 6.13
N ALA A 187 11.36 -39.03 4.96
CA ALA A 187 11.94 -40.15 4.21
C ALA A 187 13.16 -39.78 3.33
N GLY A 188 13.75 -38.59 3.53
CA GLY A 188 14.92 -38.10 2.80
C GLY A 188 16.24 -38.81 3.16
N ARG A 189 17.37 -38.23 2.72
CA ARG A 189 18.73 -38.80 2.91
C ARG A 189 19.10 -39.08 4.37
N HIS A 190 18.50 -38.34 5.31
CA HIS A 190 18.59 -38.59 6.75
C HIS A 190 17.22 -38.96 7.30
N ARG A 191 16.85 -40.24 7.13
CA ARG A 191 15.57 -40.78 7.58
C ARG A 191 15.41 -40.58 9.08
N ARG A 192 14.36 -39.86 9.47
CA ARG A 192 14.02 -39.61 10.87
C ARG A 192 12.53 -39.32 11.01
N PHE A 193 12.02 -39.54 12.21
CA PHE A 193 10.74 -38.96 12.62
C PHE A 193 11.01 -37.60 13.23
N VAL A 194 10.31 -36.58 12.75
CA VAL A 194 10.26 -35.29 13.43
C VAL A 194 9.00 -35.30 14.28
N VAL A 195 9.19 -35.24 15.59
CA VAL A 195 8.08 -35.22 16.55
C VAL A 195 7.99 -33.83 17.14
N GLN A 196 6.84 -33.19 16.96
CA GLN A 196 6.49 -31.96 17.64
C GLN A 196 5.33 -32.26 18.59
N VAL A 197 5.45 -31.84 19.84
CA VAL A 197 4.40 -31.96 20.85
C VAL A 197 3.93 -30.56 21.21
N THR A 198 2.64 -30.31 21.04
CA THR A 198 1.99 -29.03 21.35
C THR A 198 0.99 -29.24 22.47
N GLY A 199 1.09 -28.44 23.55
CA GLY A 199 0.09 -28.40 24.61
C GLY A 199 -0.98 -27.36 24.33
N TYR A 200 -2.23 -27.70 24.62
CA TYR A 200 -3.39 -26.84 24.51
C TYR A 200 -4.10 -26.78 25.85
N GLY A 201 -4.45 -25.59 26.31
CA GLY A 201 -5.38 -25.42 27.41
C GLY A 201 -5.82 -23.99 27.61
#